data_AF-A0A974WEU1-F1
#
_entry.id   AF-A0A974WEU1-F1
#
_cell.length_a   1.000
_cell.length_b   1.000
_cell.length_c   1.000
_cell.angle_alpha   90.00
_cell.angle_beta   90.00
_cell.angle_gamma   90.00
#
_symmetry.space_group_name_H-M   'P 1'
#
loop_
_entity.id
_entity.type
_entity.pdbx_description
1 polymer ?
#
loop_
_entity_poly.entity_id
_entity_poly.type
_entity_poly.pdbx_seq_one_letter_code
_entity_poly.pdbx_strand_id
1 'polypeptide(L)'
;MNIESHYSSETKIRQLTLIITWLIFVVGVVVLIFDALQNLSSFPNYISASPILLILVSLVSLLCYHYKYYKASKFLVSFFPISIILLFQFLFGKIINEYFFWFPYAVVAGSLAPSVLFSFKENKWMYMAGIFYYFTILLFIDDLMIKFASDNADVVPIVIENKFFYKLLPIVIYLFINGALLFLKKQNSQFELRLIETNRQLLESKYELELTLESVENQRQLIEIRNNEIKRLNEALLSKIEDVSSELQEKKSVISDYIFQNSHEIRGPVATMLGLIHLLEIKSLDTAEKARIINNIKQTCESLDLQIRTINRRLE
;
A
#
# COMPACT_ATOMS: atom_id res chain seq x y z
N MET A 1 13.45 3.96 -0.05
CA MET A 1 12.17 4.66 0.26
C MET A 1 12.13 5.32 1.65
N ASN A 2 12.88 4.85 2.68
CA ASN A 2 12.86 5.46 4.03
C ASN A 2 13.60 6.82 4.18
N ILE A 3 14.43 7.21 3.20
CA ILE A 3 15.22 8.46 3.25
C ILE A 3 14.36 9.68 2.88
N GLU A 4 13.35 9.51 2.03
CA GLU A 4 12.52 10.62 1.53
C GLU A 4 11.54 11.16 2.58
N SER A 5 10.97 10.30 3.43
CA SER A 5 10.05 10.73 4.49
C SER A 5 10.75 11.55 5.57
N HIS A 6 11.97 11.17 5.95
CA HIS A 6 12.76 11.90 6.93
C HIS A 6 13.17 13.28 6.41
N TYR A 7 13.52 13.37 5.12
CA TYR A 7 13.89 14.64 4.47
C TYR A 7 12.71 15.62 4.37
N SER A 8 11.48 15.11 4.22
CA SER A 8 10.26 15.94 4.19
C SER A 8 9.98 16.64 5.53
N SER A 9 10.27 15.99 6.66
CA SER A 9 10.00 16.57 7.98
C SER A 9 10.97 17.71 8.33
N GLU A 10 12.27 17.52 8.08
CA GLU A 10 13.27 18.56 8.35
C GLU A 10 13.07 19.80 7.46
N THR A 11 12.75 19.60 6.19
CA THR A 11 12.53 20.70 5.25
C THR A 11 11.34 21.57 5.66
N LYS A 12 10.23 20.96 6.11
CA LYS A 12 9.08 21.69 6.67
C LYS A 12 9.45 22.51 7.90
N ILE A 13 10.24 21.95 8.83
CA ILE A 13 10.69 22.69 10.03
C ILE A 13 11.61 23.86 9.66
N ARG A 14 12.47 23.69 8.65
CA ARG A 14 13.34 24.76 8.14
C ARG A 14 12.52 25.89 7.53
N GLN A 15 11.51 25.56 6.71
CA GLN A 15 10.58 26.55 6.15
C GLN A 15 9.80 27.27 7.24
N LEU A 16 9.31 26.55 8.25
CA LEU A 16 8.61 27.14 9.39
C LEU A 16 9.50 28.11 10.18
N THR A 17 10.77 27.75 10.41
CA THR A 17 11.75 28.63 11.08
C THR A 17 11.95 29.92 10.28
N LEU A 18 12.04 29.82 8.95
CA LEU A 18 12.17 30.97 8.08
C LEU A 18 10.93 31.88 8.12
N ILE A 19 9.72 31.31 8.07
CA ILE A 19 8.45 32.05 8.16
C ILE A 19 8.35 32.78 9.51
N ILE A 20 8.65 32.10 10.62
CA ILE A 20 8.62 32.72 11.95
C ILE A 20 9.65 33.86 12.04
N THR A 21 10.84 33.67 11.48
CA THR A 21 11.87 34.73 11.47
C THR A 21 11.41 35.95 10.68
N TRP A 22 10.81 35.76 9.51
CA TRP A 22 10.22 36.84 8.72
C TRP A 22 9.08 37.53 9.44
N LEU A 23 8.21 36.77 10.11
CA LEU A 23 7.12 37.33 10.89
C LEU A 23 7.64 38.24 12.01
N ILE A 24 8.65 37.79 12.77
CA ILE A 24 9.28 38.60 13.83
C ILE A 24 9.91 39.86 13.23
N PHE A 25 10.59 39.74 12.08
CA PHE A 25 11.16 40.88 11.37
C PHE A 25 10.09 41.91 10.98
N VAL A 26 9.02 41.46 10.33
CA VAL A 26 7.92 42.33 9.89
C VAL A 26 7.24 43.00 11.08
N VAL A 27 6.95 42.25 12.15
CA VAL A 27 6.38 42.82 13.38
C VAL A 27 7.32 43.87 13.97
N GLY A 28 8.64 43.60 14.04
CA GLY A 28 9.63 44.56 14.49
C GLY A 28 9.62 45.86 13.67
N VAL A 29 9.56 45.75 12.34
CA VAL A 29 9.48 46.91 11.43
C VAL A 29 8.18 47.69 11.62
N VAL A 30 7.03 47.00 11.73
CA VAL A 30 5.72 47.65 11.93
C VAL A 30 5.70 48.41 13.25
N VAL A 31 6.18 47.81 14.34
CA VAL A 31 6.27 48.49 15.64
C VAL A 31 7.21 49.69 15.57
N LEU A 32 8.35 49.58 14.88
CA LEU A 32 9.28 50.70 14.68
C LEU A 32 8.64 51.87 13.90
N ILE A 33 7.88 51.57 12.84
CA ILE A 33 7.18 52.61 12.06
C ILE A 33 6.11 53.28 12.92
N PHE A 34 5.34 52.50 13.68
CA PHE A 34 4.30 53.03 14.55
C PHE A 34 4.89 53.95 15.63
N ASP A 35 5.99 53.52 16.25
CA ASP A 35 6.72 54.33 17.24
C ASP A 35 7.30 55.62 16.63
N ALA A 36 7.83 55.56 15.41
CA ALA A 36 8.30 56.73 14.68
C ALA A 36 7.17 57.72 14.36
N LEU A 37 5.98 57.23 14.01
CA LEU A 37 4.80 58.07 13.74
C LEU A 37 4.26 58.73 15.00
N GLN A 38 4.23 58.03 16.14
CA GLN A 38 3.74 58.59 17.40
C GLN A 38 4.70 59.63 17.99
N ASN A 39 6.02 59.41 17.86
CA ASN A 39 7.04 60.28 18.44
C ASN A 39 7.55 61.37 17.47
N LEU A 40 6.78 61.73 16.43
CA LEU A 40 7.23 62.69 15.40
C LEU A 40 7.69 64.06 15.97
N SER A 41 7.24 64.43 17.18
CA SER A 41 7.51 65.70 17.85
C SER A 41 8.50 65.62 19.02
N SER A 42 8.95 64.44 19.44
CA SER A 42 9.89 64.26 20.55
C SER A 42 11.07 63.37 20.14
N PHE A 43 12.30 63.79 20.48
CA PHE A 43 13.53 63.02 20.22
C PHE A 43 13.36 61.55 20.64
N PRO A 44 14.03 60.59 19.95
CA PRO A 44 13.75 59.16 20.08
C PRO A 44 13.75 58.73 21.55
N ASN A 45 12.56 58.39 22.02
CA ASN A 45 12.37 57.79 23.32
C ASN A 45 13.00 56.39 23.31
N TYR A 46 13.52 55.97 24.46
CA TYR A 46 14.07 54.63 24.75
C TYR A 46 13.18 53.47 24.28
N ILE A 47 11.88 53.69 24.08
CA ILE A 47 10.90 52.74 23.51
C ILE A 47 11.32 52.27 22.11
N SER A 48 11.99 53.11 21.32
CA SER A 48 12.39 52.82 19.93
C SER A 48 13.48 51.75 19.80
N ALA A 49 14.20 51.41 20.87
CA ALA A 49 15.38 50.53 20.77
C ALA A 49 15.06 49.03 20.85
N SER A 50 13.95 48.61 21.49
CA SER A 50 13.52 47.20 21.48
C SER A 50 13.19 46.68 20.06
N PRO A 51 12.40 47.41 19.24
CA PRO A 51 12.13 47.01 17.85
C PRO A 51 13.40 46.89 17.00
N ILE A 52 14.38 47.79 17.18
CA ILE A 52 15.66 47.74 16.48
C ILE A 52 16.43 46.45 16.82
N LEU A 53 16.48 46.07 18.10
CA LEU A 53 17.12 44.82 18.53
C LEU A 53 16.38 43.59 17.98
N LEU A 54 15.05 43.60 17.92
CA LEU A 54 14.27 42.52 17.30
C LEU A 54 14.60 42.38 15.82
N ILE A 55 14.68 43.50 15.08
CA ILE A 55 15.08 43.51 13.67
C ILE A 55 16.50 42.95 13.52
N LEU A 56 17.44 43.39 14.37
CA LEU A 56 18.84 42.93 14.33
C LEU A 56 18.95 41.43 14.62
N VAL A 57 18.28 40.90 15.64
CA VAL A 57 18.25 39.46 15.92
C VAL A 57 17.62 38.68 14.77
N SER A 58 16.60 39.23 14.13
CA SER A 58 15.94 38.59 12.98
C SER A 58 16.88 38.56 11.77
N LEU A 59 17.63 39.63 11.50
CA LEU A 59 18.65 39.67 10.46
C LEU A 59 19.79 38.69 10.74
N VAL A 60 20.31 38.65 11.98
CA VAL A 60 21.35 37.68 12.36
C VAL A 60 20.83 36.25 12.21
N SER A 61 19.58 35.98 12.59
CA SER A 61 18.96 34.67 12.37
C SER A 61 18.87 34.31 10.88
N LEU A 62 18.46 35.26 10.02
CA LEU A 62 18.40 35.06 8.57
C LEU A 62 19.79 34.82 7.97
N LEU A 63 20.82 35.53 8.45
CA LEU A 63 22.21 35.28 8.06
C LEU A 63 22.68 33.89 8.49
N CYS A 64 22.43 33.49 9.74
CA CYS A 64 22.71 32.13 10.20
C CYS A 64 22.01 31.08 9.34
N TYR A 65 20.76 31.34 8.94
CA TYR A 65 20.00 30.46 8.04
C TYR A 65 20.65 30.38 6.66
N HIS A 66 21.07 31.50 6.09
CA HIS A 66 21.75 31.58 4.79
C HIS A 66 23.08 30.79 4.79
N TYR A 67 23.86 30.89 5.85
CA TYR A 67 25.11 30.14 6.03
C TYR A 67 24.93 28.69 6.53
N LYS A 68 23.70 28.14 6.46
CA LYS A 68 23.36 26.76 6.86
C LYS A 68 23.55 26.45 8.36
N TYR A 69 23.70 27.44 9.22
CA TYR A 69 23.72 27.29 10.69
C TYR A 69 22.30 27.20 11.26
N TYR A 70 21.53 26.20 10.84
CA TYR A 70 20.10 26.09 11.17
C TYR A 70 19.82 25.97 12.68
N LYS A 71 20.69 25.27 13.42
CA LYS A 71 20.54 25.12 14.88
C LYS A 71 20.69 26.47 15.60
N ALA A 72 21.66 27.28 15.17
CA ALA A 72 21.87 28.62 15.73
C ALA A 72 20.70 29.55 15.40
N SER A 73 20.21 29.54 14.15
CA SER A 73 19.03 30.32 13.76
C SER A 73 17.79 29.95 14.59
N LYS A 74 17.49 28.65 14.75
CA LYS A 74 16.40 28.17 15.62
C LYS A 74 16.55 28.64 17.07
N PHE A 75 17.77 28.58 17.60
CA PHE A 75 18.06 29.06 18.96
C PHE A 75 17.86 30.58 19.09
N LEU A 76 18.36 31.37 18.15
CA LEU A 76 18.16 32.82 18.18
C LEU A 76 16.67 33.18 18.16
N VAL A 77 15.92 32.63 17.21
CA VAL A 77 14.48 32.87 17.06
C VAL A 77 13.67 32.40 18.27
N SER A 78 14.06 31.27 18.86
CA SER A 78 13.30 30.66 19.93
C SER A 78 13.51 31.32 21.29
N PHE A 79 14.60 32.03 21.53
CA PHE A 79 14.96 32.54 22.87
C PHE A 79 15.04 34.07 22.92
N PHE A 80 15.62 34.71 21.91
CA PHE A 80 15.95 36.13 21.99
C PHE A 80 14.76 37.09 21.83
N PRO A 81 13.73 36.84 20.98
CA PRO A 81 12.66 37.81 20.80
C PRO A 81 11.91 38.15 22.10
N ILE A 82 11.48 37.12 22.85
CA ILE A 82 10.80 37.33 24.13
C ILE A 82 11.75 37.93 25.16
N SER A 83 13.00 37.50 25.17
CA SER A 83 14.01 38.05 26.08
C SER A 83 14.30 39.52 25.83
N ILE A 84 14.33 39.95 24.57
CA ILE A 84 14.48 41.36 24.21
C ILE A 84 13.24 42.12 24.66
N ILE A 85 12.04 41.65 24.34
CA ILE A 85 10.79 42.32 24.73
C ILE A 85 10.70 42.50 26.25
N LEU A 86 11.11 41.49 27.03
CA LEU A 86 11.03 41.52 28.48
C LEU A 86 12.22 42.24 29.14
N LEU A 87 13.44 41.79 28.87
CA LEU A 87 14.64 42.27 29.56
C LEU A 87 15.00 43.70 29.18
N PHE A 88 14.70 44.11 27.93
CA PHE A 88 15.03 45.46 27.50
C PHE A 88 14.26 46.50 28.32
N GLN A 89 13.00 46.24 28.66
CA GLN A 89 12.19 47.17 29.47
C GLN A 89 12.77 47.37 30.87
N PHE A 90 13.41 46.35 31.45
CA PHE A 90 14.05 46.46 32.77
C PHE A 90 15.28 47.35 32.77
N LEU A 91 16.08 47.31 31.68
CA LEU A 91 17.32 48.09 31.59
C LEU A 91 17.07 49.62 31.62
N PHE A 92 15.88 50.07 31.22
CA PHE A 92 15.53 51.49 31.18
C PHE A 92 14.64 51.94 32.34
N GLY A 93 14.30 51.05 33.28
CA GLY A 93 13.61 51.40 34.53
C GLY A 93 12.21 52.00 34.36
N LYS A 94 11.54 51.75 33.22
CA LYS A 94 10.19 52.25 32.92
C LYS A 94 9.19 51.11 32.90
N ILE A 95 8.88 50.61 34.09
CA ILE A 95 7.85 49.61 34.27
C ILE A 95 6.53 50.33 34.52
N ILE A 96 5.59 50.16 33.59
CA ILE A 96 4.22 50.61 33.76
C ILE A 96 3.37 49.53 34.42
N ASN A 97 2.27 49.93 35.04
CA ASN A 97 1.35 49.05 35.77
C ASN A 97 0.84 47.88 34.91
N GLU A 98 0.65 48.11 33.62
CA GLU A 98 0.17 47.13 32.65
C GLU A 98 1.14 45.95 32.47
N TYR A 99 2.46 46.19 32.60
CA TYR A 99 3.47 45.17 32.37
C TYR A 99 3.33 44.01 33.35
N PHE A 100 2.96 44.30 34.59
CA PHE A 100 2.69 43.28 35.59
C PHE A 100 1.65 42.30 35.02
N PHE A 101 0.53 42.81 34.52
CA PHE A 101 -0.53 41.95 34.03
C PHE A 101 -0.11 41.04 32.86
N TRP A 102 0.59 41.53 31.83
CA TRP A 102 0.78 40.74 30.60
C TRP A 102 2.15 40.07 30.43
N PHE A 103 3.21 40.50 31.12
CA PHE A 103 4.56 39.93 30.94
C PHE A 103 4.63 38.43 31.28
N PRO A 104 4.07 37.94 32.41
CA PRO A 104 4.07 36.51 32.71
C PRO A 104 3.40 35.69 31.61
N TYR A 105 2.29 36.18 31.05
CA TYR A 105 1.59 35.49 29.95
C TYR A 105 2.35 35.56 28.63
N ALA A 106 3.11 36.63 28.37
CA ALA A 106 4.02 36.70 27.22
C ALA A 106 5.14 35.65 27.32
N VAL A 107 5.67 35.38 28.52
CA VAL A 107 6.63 34.29 28.76
C VAL A 107 5.98 32.93 28.46
N VAL A 108 4.74 32.73 28.92
CA VAL A 108 3.97 31.50 28.64
C VAL A 108 3.75 31.31 27.13
N ALA A 109 3.29 32.34 26.43
CA ALA A 109 3.14 32.31 24.97
C ALA A 109 4.48 32.04 24.27
N GLY A 110 5.55 32.68 24.76
CA GLY A 110 6.91 32.48 24.26
C GLY A 110 7.44 31.06 24.42
N SER A 111 7.02 30.35 25.45
CA SER A 111 7.39 28.94 25.69
C SER A 111 6.89 27.97 24.60
N LEU A 112 5.94 28.41 23.76
CA LEU A 112 5.52 27.67 22.58
C LEU A 112 6.60 27.62 21.49
N ALA A 113 7.47 28.64 21.40
CA ALA A 113 8.46 28.73 20.34
C ALA A 113 9.45 27.54 20.33
N PRO A 114 10.06 27.12 21.46
CA PRO A 114 10.86 25.90 21.49
C PRO A 114 10.05 24.65 21.10
N SER A 115 8.78 24.59 21.51
CA SER A 115 7.88 23.49 21.17
C SER A 115 7.58 23.41 19.67
N VAL A 116 7.49 24.53 18.98
CA VAL A 116 7.24 24.52 17.53
C VAL A 116 8.52 24.27 16.73
N LEU A 117 9.65 24.85 17.17
CA LEU A 117 10.89 24.87 16.38
C LEU A 117 11.79 23.63 16.56
N PHE A 118 11.75 23.00 17.74
CA PHE A 118 12.59 21.83 18.03
C PHE A 118 11.80 20.52 17.96
N SER A 119 12.29 19.61 17.11
CA SER A 119 11.84 18.22 17.05
C SER A 119 12.27 17.49 18.33
N PHE A 120 11.32 16.77 18.96
CA PHE A 120 11.62 16.01 20.19
C PHE A 120 12.59 14.85 19.94
N LYS A 121 12.57 14.28 18.73
CA LYS A 121 13.42 13.16 18.32
C LYS A 121 14.89 13.57 18.16
N GLU A 122 15.17 14.65 17.45
CA GLU A 122 16.56 15.01 17.08
C GLU A 122 17.22 15.90 18.11
N ASN A 123 16.48 16.84 18.71
CA ASN A 123 17.05 17.92 19.53
C ASN A 123 16.39 18.00 20.91
N LYS A 124 16.17 16.83 21.56
CA LYS A 124 15.55 16.72 22.89
C LYS A 124 16.16 17.68 23.91
N TRP A 125 17.50 17.78 23.93
CA TRP A 125 18.20 18.66 24.87
C TRP A 125 17.90 20.15 24.65
N MET A 126 17.94 20.63 23.41
CA MET A 126 17.62 22.04 23.11
C MET A 126 16.16 22.37 23.46
N TYR A 127 15.27 21.43 23.19
CA TYR A 127 13.86 21.56 23.55
C TYR A 127 13.64 21.64 25.07
N MET A 128 14.23 20.71 25.84
CA MET A 128 14.15 20.72 27.31
C MET A 128 14.81 21.97 27.92
N ALA A 129 15.96 22.38 27.37
CA ALA A 129 16.62 23.62 27.77
C ALA A 129 15.74 24.86 27.48
N GLY A 130 15.02 24.88 26.36
CA GLY A 130 14.07 25.94 26.02
C GLY A 130 12.90 26.02 26.98
N ILE A 131 12.26 24.89 27.29
CA ILE A 131 11.20 24.84 28.30
C ILE A 131 11.76 25.35 29.63
N PHE A 132 12.86 24.78 30.11
CA PHE A 132 13.46 25.16 31.39
C PHE A 132 13.85 26.64 31.44
N TYR A 133 14.34 27.20 30.34
CA TYR A 133 14.64 28.63 30.21
C TYR A 133 13.42 29.51 30.43
N TYR A 134 12.32 29.25 29.72
CA TYR A 134 11.08 30.02 29.88
C TYR A 134 10.46 29.83 31.27
N PHE A 135 10.56 28.64 31.84
CA PHE A 135 10.13 28.40 33.22
C PHE A 135 10.96 29.23 34.21
N THR A 136 12.27 29.32 34.00
CA THR A 136 13.15 30.14 34.84
C THR A 136 12.80 31.62 34.73
N ILE A 137 12.62 32.16 33.51
CA ILE A 137 12.15 33.54 33.32
C ILE A 137 10.83 33.74 34.06
N LEU A 138 9.86 32.84 33.89
CA LEU A 138 8.56 32.94 34.54
C LEU A 138 8.66 33.00 36.06
N LEU A 139 9.60 32.26 36.66
CA LEU A 139 9.80 32.27 38.11
C LEU A 139 10.41 33.58 38.62
N PHE A 140 11.23 34.27 37.83
CA PHE A 140 11.97 35.46 38.29
C PHE A 140 11.44 36.77 37.71
N ILE A 141 10.54 36.74 36.73
CA ILE A 141 10.09 37.95 36.04
C ILE A 141 9.48 38.96 37.03
N ASP A 142 8.63 38.53 37.94
CA ASP A 142 7.97 39.42 38.89
C ASP A 142 8.95 40.07 39.87
N ASP A 143 9.97 39.31 40.31
CA ASP A 143 11.01 39.82 41.21
C ASP A 143 11.89 40.88 40.49
N LEU A 144 12.17 40.66 39.21
CA LEU A 144 12.83 41.67 38.37
C LEU A 144 11.92 42.90 38.19
N MET A 145 10.63 42.68 37.95
CA MET A 145 9.67 43.77 37.79
C MET A 145 9.57 44.64 39.04
N ILE A 146 9.44 44.03 40.22
CA ILE A 146 9.36 44.77 41.49
C ILE A 146 10.67 45.54 41.75
N LYS A 147 11.83 44.94 41.46
CA LYS A 147 13.13 45.56 41.70
C LYS A 147 13.40 46.79 40.82
N PHE A 148 12.91 46.76 39.58
CA PHE A 148 13.13 47.83 38.59
C PHE A 148 11.90 48.73 38.40
N ALA A 149 10.85 48.54 39.20
CA ALA A 149 9.69 49.42 39.17
C ALA A 149 10.07 50.79 39.73
N SER A 150 9.68 51.86 39.05
CA SER A 150 9.81 53.22 39.57
C SER A 150 8.94 53.37 40.82
N ASP A 151 9.34 54.24 41.76
CA ASP A 151 8.63 54.53 43.01
C ASP A 151 7.14 54.90 42.83
N ASN A 152 6.73 55.28 41.62
CA ASN A 152 5.36 55.68 41.26
C ASN A 152 4.43 54.51 40.83
N ALA A 153 4.86 53.25 40.92
CA ALA A 153 4.05 52.12 40.48
C ALA A 153 3.05 51.67 41.56
N ASP A 154 1.84 52.23 41.53
CA ASP A 154 0.74 51.94 42.47
C ASP A 154 0.39 50.44 42.59
N VAL A 155 0.70 49.64 41.57
CA VAL A 155 0.38 48.20 41.52
C VAL A 155 1.38 47.35 42.33
N VAL A 156 2.58 47.86 42.61
CA VAL A 156 3.63 47.06 43.28
C VAL A 156 3.22 46.56 44.68
N PRO A 157 2.63 47.39 45.58
CA PRO A 157 2.18 46.92 46.88
C PRO A 157 1.13 45.80 46.78
N ILE A 158 0.19 45.93 45.82
CA ILE A 158 -0.88 44.95 45.59
C ILE A 158 -0.29 43.61 45.13
N VAL A 159 0.69 43.65 44.24
CA VAL A 159 1.39 42.45 43.74
C VAL A 159 2.22 41.80 44.84
N ILE A 160 2.87 42.58 45.72
CA ILE A 160 3.63 42.05 46.86
C ILE A 160 2.69 41.36 47.86
N GLU A 161 1.57 41.99 48.21
CA GLU A 161 0.57 41.44 49.13
C GLU A 161 -0.06 40.14 48.58
N ASN A 162 -0.31 40.09 47.27
CA ASN A 162 -0.96 38.96 46.60
C ASN A 162 -0.02 38.10 45.76
N LYS A 163 1.29 38.10 46.08
CA LYS A 163 2.36 37.50 45.25
C LYS A 163 2.09 36.04 44.92
N PHE A 164 1.55 35.28 45.86
CA PHE A 164 1.23 33.87 45.66
C PHE A 164 0.21 33.66 44.54
N PHE A 165 -0.95 34.32 44.60
CA PHE A 165 -2.02 34.16 43.62
C PHE A 165 -1.63 34.66 42.24
N TYR A 166 -0.93 35.78 42.22
CA TYR A 166 -0.43 36.38 41.00
C TYR A 166 0.53 35.45 40.25
N LYS A 167 1.43 34.76 40.97
CA LYS A 167 2.40 33.82 40.40
C LYS A 167 1.82 32.46 40.06
N LEU A 168 0.84 31.99 40.84
CA LEU A 168 0.24 30.67 40.69
C LEU A 168 -0.41 30.48 39.32
N LEU A 169 -1.19 31.47 38.86
CA LEU A 169 -1.99 31.35 37.65
C LEU A 169 -1.11 31.17 36.38
N PRO A 170 -0.11 32.02 36.10
CA PRO A 170 0.81 31.82 34.97
C PRO A 170 1.57 30.49 35.03
N ILE A 171 1.99 30.03 36.22
CA ILE A 171 2.68 28.74 36.40
C ILE A 171 1.76 27.57 36.03
N VAL A 172 0.52 27.59 36.50
CA VAL A 172 -0.46 26.53 36.19
C VAL A 172 -0.73 26.49 34.69
N ILE A 173 -0.94 27.63 34.05
CA ILE A 173 -1.16 27.72 32.60
C ILE A 173 0.09 27.23 31.85
N TYR A 174 1.28 27.65 32.28
CA TYR A 174 2.55 27.20 31.70
C TYR A 174 2.69 25.68 31.72
N LEU A 175 2.46 25.06 32.89
CA LEU A 175 2.56 23.62 33.08
C LEU A 175 1.51 22.87 32.26
N PHE A 176 0.28 23.39 32.23
CA PHE A 176 -0.80 22.81 31.44
C PHE A 176 -0.49 22.82 29.94
N ILE A 177 -0.13 23.99 29.39
CA ILE A 177 0.18 24.15 27.95
C ILE A 177 1.39 23.30 27.55
N ASN A 178 2.52 23.43 28.26
CA ASN A 178 3.72 22.68 27.91
C ASN A 178 3.56 21.18 28.16
N GLY A 179 2.82 20.78 29.21
CA GLY A 179 2.47 19.39 29.47
C GLY A 179 1.62 18.79 28.34
N ALA A 180 0.59 19.50 27.90
CA ALA A 180 -0.24 19.10 26.76
C ALA A 180 0.58 18.97 25.47
N LEU A 181 1.47 19.93 25.17
CA LEU A 181 2.33 19.87 23.99
C LEU A 181 3.35 18.72 24.05
N LEU A 182 3.94 18.48 25.22
CA LEU A 182 4.82 17.33 25.46
C LEU A 182 4.09 16.02 25.18
N PHE A 183 2.87 15.89 25.71
CA PHE A 183 2.02 14.72 25.51
C PHE A 183 1.65 14.53 24.03
N LEU A 184 1.19 15.58 23.35
CA LEU A 184 0.86 15.56 21.93
C LEU A 184 2.06 15.18 21.06
N LYS A 185 3.25 15.74 21.34
CA LYS A 185 4.49 15.36 20.64
C LYS A 185 4.85 13.89 20.84
N LYS A 186 4.70 13.39 22.07
CA LYS A 186 4.96 11.98 22.40
C LYS A 186 3.99 11.07 21.63
N GLN A 187 2.70 11.40 21.60
CA GLN A 187 1.72 10.66 20.81
C GLN A 187 2.02 10.70 19.32
N ASN A 188 2.28 11.89 18.76
CA ASN A 188 2.58 12.05 17.34
C ASN A 188 3.81 11.23 16.92
N SER A 189 4.85 11.22 17.76
CA SER A 189 6.03 10.37 17.55
C SER A 189 5.69 8.88 17.48
N GLN A 190 4.75 8.40 18.30
CA GLN A 190 4.30 7.01 18.27
C GLN A 190 3.47 6.71 17.04
N PHE A 191 2.58 7.64 16.64
CA PHE A 191 1.80 7.52 15.40
C PHE A 191 2.70 7.46 14.16
N GLU A 192 3.73 8.31 14.08
CA GLU A 192 4.71 8.25 13.00
C GLU A 192 5.42 6.90 12.92
N LEU A 193 5.82 6.33 14.07
CA LEU A 193 6.46 5.01 14.10
C LEU A 193 5.52 3.90 13.61
N ARG A 194 4.26 3.91 14.06
CA ARG A 194 3.26 2.95 13.58
C ARG A 194 3.00 3.11 12.09
N LEU A 195 2.92 4.35 11.59
CA LEU A 195 2.70 4.62 10.17
C LEU A 195 3.85 4.07 9.31
N ILE A 196 5.10 4.24 9.75
CA ILE A 196 6.27 3.68 9.06
C ILE A 196 6.19 2.15 9.04
N GLU A 197 5.86 1.53 10.17
CA GLU A 197 5.77 0.07 10.28
C GLU A 197 4.63 -0.51 9.43
N THR A 198 3.44 0.08 9.46
CA THR A 198 2.32 -0.34 8.61
C THR A 198 2.62 -0.17 7.13
N ASN A 199 3.31 0.92 6.74
CA ASN A 199 3.76 1.09 5.35
C ASN A 199 4.77 0.02 4.93
N ARG A 200 5.67 -0.39 5.83
CA ARG A 200 6.61 -1.49 5.58
C ARG A 200 5.87 -2.81 5.35
N GLN A 201 4.93 -3.16 6.23
CA GLN A 201 4.11 -4.36 6.09
C GLN A 201 3.27 -4.36 4.80
N LEU A 202 2.75 -3.20 4.41
CA LEU A 202 2.01 -3.06 3.16
C LEU A 202 2.90 -3.30 1.94
N LEU A 203 4.14 -2.81 1.95
CA LEU A 203 5.10 -3.07 0.88
C LEU A 203 5.51 -4.55 0.82
N GLU A 204 5.72 -5.19 1.97
CA GLU A 204 6.00 -6.63 2.06
C GLU A 204 4.82 -7.46 1.50
N SER A 205 3.59 -7.15 1.93
CA SER A 205 2.37 -7.81 1.44
C SER A 205 2.18 -7.62 -0.07
N LYS A 206 2.51 -6.43 -0.59
CA LYS A 206 2.44 -6.15 -2.02
C LYS A 206 3.43 -7.03 -2.80
N TYR A 207 4.65 -7.19 -2.29
CA TYR A 207 5.66 -8.03 -2.91
C TYR A 207 5.24 -9.51 -2.92
N GLU A 208 4.70 -10.02 -1.81
CA GLU A 208 4.15 -11.39 -1.74
C GLU A 208 3.00 -11.61 -2.73
N LEU A 209 2.13 -10.62 -2.90
CA LEU A 209 1.04 -10.68 -3.87
C LEU A 209 1.57 -10.72 -5.31
N GLU A 210 2.58 -9.93 -5.63
CA GLU A 210 3.22 -9.94 -6.96
C GLU A 210 3.84 -11.31 -7.28
N LEU A 211 4.54 -11.93 -6.33
CA LEU A 211 5.08 -13.30 -6.48
C LEU A 211 3.96 -14.35 -6.65
N THR A 212 2.87 -14.20 -5.90
CA THR A 212 1.72 -15.12 -6.00
C THR A 212 1.05 -15.00 -7.36
N LEU A 213 0.87 -13.78 -7.88
CA LEU A 213 0.33 -13.53 -9.20
C LEU A 213 1.19 -14.13 -10.30
N GLU A 214 2.52 -13.98 -10.22
CA GLU A 214 3.45 -14.61 -11.16
C GLU A 214 3.33 -16.13 -11.15
N SER A 215 3.27 -16.76 -9.97
CA SER A 215 3.07 -18.20 -9.84
C SER A 215 1.74 -18.66 -10.45
N VAL A 216 0.65 -17.92 -10.22
CA VAL A 216 -0.67 -18.25 -10.77
C VAL A 216 -0.66 -18.15 -12.30
N GLU A 217 -0.04 -17.12 -12.85
CA GLU A 217 0.07 -16.95 -14.31
C GLU A 217 0.92 -18.07 -14.94
N ASN A 218 2.03 -18.46 -14.31
CA ASN A 218 2.83 -19.61 -14.74
C ASN A 218 2.03 -20.93 -14.72
N GLN A 219 1.24 -21.16 -13.67
CA GLN A 219 0.36 -22.34 -13.58
C GLN A 219 -0.72 -22.31 -14.66
N ARG A 220 -1.30 -21.14 -14.94
CA ARG A 220 -2.31 -20.96 -15.99
C ARG A 220 -1.74 -21.31 -17.37
N GLN A 221 -0.54 -20.81 -17.69
CA GLN A 221 0.15 -21.14 -18.94
C GLN A 221 0.43 -22.65 -19.05
N LEU A 222 0.87 -23.27 -17.96
CA LEU A 222 1.10 -24.72 -17.92
C LEU A 222 -0.20 -25.51 -18.20
N ILE A 223 -1.31 -25.12 -17.56
CA ILE A 223 -2.62 -25.73 -17.79
C ILE A 223 -3.05 -25.57 -19.25
N GLU A 224 -2.84 -24.40 -19.84
CA GLU A 224 -3.15 -24.16 -21.26
C GLU A 224 -2.34 -25.07 -22.19
N ILE A 225 -1.04 -25.22 -21.94
CA ILE A 225 -0.17 -26.15 -22.68
C ILE A 225 -0.69 -27.59 -22.56
N ARG A 226 -1.04 -28.04 -21.34
CA ARG A 226 -1.58 -29.39 -21.10
C ARG A 226 -2.92 -29.62 -21.76
N ASN A 227 -3.81 -28.63 -21.75
CA ASN A 227 -5.10 -28.71 -22.43
C ASN A 227 -4.93 -28.86 -23.94
N ASN A 228 -3.98 -28.12 -24.53
CA ASN A 228 -3.66 -28.25 -25.95
C ASN A 228 -3.06 -29.63 -26.29
N GLU A 229 -2.22 -30.18 -25.41
CA GLU A 229 -1.68 -31.53 -25.54
C GLU A 229 -2.79 -32.60 -25.50
N ILE A 230 -3.69 -32.52 -24.51
CA ILE A 230 -4.86 -33.42 -24.41
C ILE A 230 -5.73 -33.33 -25.65
N LYS A 231 -5.98 -32.11 -26.16
CA LYS A 231 -6.77 -31.91 -27.37
C LYS A 231 -6.14 -32.62 -28.58
N ARG A 232 -4.82 -32.46 -28.77
CA ARG A 232 -4.08 -33.15 -29.84
C ARG A 232 -4.13 -34.67 -29.70
N LEU A 233 -3.98 -35.19 -28.48
CA LEU A 233 -4.08 -36.63 -28.22
C LEU A 233 -5.49 -37.15 -28.51
N ASN A 234 -6.52 -36.42 -28.13
CA ASN A 234 -7.92 -36.77 -28.43
C ASN A 234 -8.17 -36.78 -29.94
N GLU A 235 -7.70 -35.79 -30.67
CA GLU A 235 -7.80 -35.74 -32.14
C GLU A 235 -7.09 -36.95 -32.79
N ALA A 236 -5.88 -37.28 -32.33
CA ALA A 236 -5.13 -38.45 -32.83
C ALA A 236 -5.82 -39.78 -32.51
N LEU A 237 -6.40 -39.92 -31.31
CA LEU A 237 -7.17 -41.10 -30.93
C LEU A 237 -8.45 -41.24 -31.75
N LEU A 238 -9.16 -40.15 -32.00
CA LEU A 238 -10.36 -40.15 -32.85
C LEU A 238 -10.02 -40.59 -34.27
N SER A 239 -8.94 -40.06 -34.86
CA SER A 239 -8.46 -40.51 -36.17
C SER A 239 -8.16 -42.01 -36.19
N LYS A 240 -7.48 -42.52 -35.16
CA LYS A 240 -7.17 -43.95 -35.06
C LYS A 240 -8.42 -44.82 -34.90
N ILE A 241 -9.41 -44.34 -34.15
CA ILE A 241 -10.70 -45.04 -34.01
C ILE A 241 -11.42 -45.09 -35.35
N GLU A 242 -11.40 -44.00 -36.12
CA GLU A 242 -11.97 -43.92 -37.46
C GLU A 242 -11.27 -44.90 -38.42
N ASP A 243 -9.94 -44.94 -38.43
CA ASP A 243 -9.15 -45.87 -39.23
C ASP A 243 -9.51 -47.34 -38.92
N VAL A 244 -9.53 -47.70 -37.63
CA VAL A 244 -9.88 -49.06 -37.18
C VAL A 244 -11.33 -49.40 -37.50
N SER A 245 -12.25 -48.44 -37.36
CA SER A 245 -13.66 -48.63 -37.69
C SER A 245 -13.85 -48.87 -39.18
N SER A 246 -13.12 -48.14 -40.03
CA SER A 246 -13.12 -48.32 -41.48
C SER A 246 -12.59 -49.70 -41.88
N GLU A 247 -11.44 -50.11 -41.31
CA GLU A 247 -10.85 -51.44 -41.55
C GLU A 247 -11.80 -52.58 -41.12
N LEU A 248 -12.46 -52.43 -39.96
CA LEU A 248 -13.45 -53.40 -39.49
C LEU A 248 -14.67 -53.48 -40.42
N GLN A 249 -15.12 -52.34 -40.94
CA GLN A 249 -16.24 -52.29 -41.87
C GLN A 249 -15.88 -52.96 -43.20
N GLU A 250 -14.67 -52.74 -43.71
CA GLU A 250 -14.14 -53.43 -44.90
C GLU A 250 -14.08 -54.95 -44.68
N LYS A 251 -13.45 -55.40 -43.58
CA LYS A 251 -13.39 -56.82 -43.21
C LYS A 251 -14.77 -57.45 -43.07
N LYS A 252 -15.73 -56.73 -42.48
CA LYS A 252 -17.12 -57.18 -42.36
C LYS A 252 -17.79 -57.33 -43.73
N SER A 253 -17.55 -56.40 -44.66
CA SER A 253 -18.05 -56.51 -46.04
C SER A 253 -17.50 -57.76 -46.73
N VAL A 254 -16.19 -57.99 -46.65
CA VAL A 254 -15.53 -59.17 -47.24
C VAL A 254 -16.11 -60.47 -46.67
N ILE A 255 -16.29 -60.57 -45.36
CA ILE A 255 -16.90 -61.73 -44.71
C ILE A 255 -18.35 -61.93 -45.18
N SER A 256 -19.13 -60.85 -45.29
CA SER A 256 -20.51 -60.90 -45.77
C SER A 256 -20.60 -61.42 -47.21
N ASP A 257 -19.75 -60.91 -48.11
CA ASP A 257 -19.68 -61.33 -49.50
C ASP A 257 -19.29 -62.81 -49.62
N TYR A 258 -18.32 -63.24 -48.80
CA TYR A 258 -17.90 -64.63 -48.70
C TYR A 258 -19.03 -65.56 -48.23
N ILE A 259 -19.78 -65.18 -47.17
CA ILE A 259 -20.94 -65.95 -46.69
C ILE A 259 -22.03 -66.04 -47.77
N PHE A 260 -22.28 -64.95 -48.48
CA PHE A 260 -23.28 -64.91 -49.57
C PHE A 260 -22.90 -65.86 -50.70
N GLN A 261 -21.64 -65.82 -51.17
CA GLN A 261 -21.12 -66.71 -52.21
C GLN A 261 -21.22 -68.17 -51.79
N ASN A 262 -20.73 -68.52 -50.60
CA ASN A 262 -20.80 -69.88 -50.09
C ASN A 262 -22.24 -70.39 -49.93
N SER A 263 -23.15 -69.54 -49.44
CA SER A 263 -24.57 -69.88 -49.32
C SER A 263 -25.20 -70.15 -50.68
N HIS A 264 -24.79 -69.41 -51.72
CA HIS A 264 -25.27 -69.62 -53.08
C HIS A 264 -24.74 -70.92 -53.69
N GLU A 265 -23.43 -71.18 -53.54
CA GLU A 265 -22.80 -72.43 -53.98
C GLU A 265 -23.49 -73.65 -53.37
N ILE A 266 -23.70 -73.66 -52.05
CA ILE A 266 -24.36 -74.77 -51.32
C ILE A 266 -25.84 -74.91 -51.70
N ARG A 267 -26.56 -73.80 -51.89
CA ARG A 267 -28.01 -73.83 -52.15
C ARG A 267 -28.36 -74.55 -53.45
N GLY A 268 -27.53 -74.44 -54.50
CA GLY A 268 -27.77 -75.09 -55.80
C GLY A 268 -27.88 -76.62 -55.72
N PRO A 269 -26.86 -77.33 -55.23
CA PRO A 269 -26.89 -78.76 -55.01
C PRO A 269 -27.99 -79.19 -54.04
N VAL A 270 -28.22 -78.43 -52.96
CA VAL A 270 -29.29 -78.76 -51.99
C VAL A 270 -30.68 -78.70 -52.63
N ALA A 271 -30.98 -77.64 -53.40
CA ALA A 271 -32.25 -77.52 -54.12
C ALA A 271 -32.41 -78.64 -55.17
N THR A 272 -31.32 -78.98 -55.85
CA THR A 272 -31.28 -80.08 -56.83
C THR A 272 -31.57 -81.42 -56.17
N MET A 273 -30.93 -81.72 -55.03
CA MET A 273 -31.20 -82.92 -54.23
C MET A 273 -32.65 -82.97 -53.76
N LEU A 274 -33.18 -81.88 -53.19
CA LEU A 274 -34.57 -81.82 -52.75
C LEU A 274 -35.56 -82.07 -53.90
N GLY A 275 -35.30 -81.49 -55.08
CA GLY A 275 -36.12 -81.73 -56.27
C GLY A 275 -36.08 -83.19 -56.73
N LEU A 276 -34.89 -83.80 -56.76
CA LEU A 276 -34.73 -85.21 -57.11
C LEU A 276 -35.38 -86.16 -56.09
N ILE A 277 -35.30 -85.84 -54.79
CA ILE A 277 -35.99 -86.57 -53.73
C ILE A 277 -37.51 -86.51 -53.95
N HIS A 278 -38.05 -85.32 -54.24
CA HIS A 278 -39.48 -85.17 -54.50
C HIS A 278 -39.94 -85.96 -55.73
N LEU A 279 -39.11 -86.01 -56.79
CA LEU A 279 -39.39 -86.85 -57.96
C LEU A 279 -39.46 -88.34 -57.58
N LEU A 280 -38.59 -88.84 -56.69
CA LEU A 280 -38.62 -90.23 -56.22
C LEU A 280 -39.91 -90.60 -55.48
N GLU A 281 -40.58 -89.64 -54.86
CA GLU A 281 -41.85 -89.84 -54.12
C GLU A 281 -43.06 -90.02 -55.05
N ILE A 282 -42.92 -89.72 -56.35
CA ILE A 282 -44.00 -89.87 -57.33
C ILE A 282 -44.25 -91.36 -57.60
N LYS A 283 -45.48 -91.81 -57.31
CA LYS A 283 -45.87 -93.24 -57.32
C LYS A 283 -45.82 -93.94 -58.68
N SER A 284 -45.66 -93.20 -59.78
CA SER A 284 -45.79 -93.69 -61.16
C SER A 284 -44.46 -93.89 -61.92
N LEU A 285 -43.32 -93.89 -61.24
CA LEU A 285 -42.00 -94.08 -61.87
C LEU A 285 -41.63 -95.56 -62.02
N ASP A 286 -41.02 -95.91 -63.15
CA ASP A 286 -40.46 -97.24 -63.35
C ASP A 286 -39.16 -97.46 -62.55
N THR A 287 -38.73 -98.72 -62.42
CA THR A 287 -37.54 -99.09 -61.63
C THR A 287 -36.22 -98.51 -62.18
N ALA A 288 -36.09 -98.36 -63.49
CA ALA A 288 -34.92 -97.80 -64.16
C ALA A 288 -34.85 -96.26 -64.00
N GLU A 289 -36.00 -95.57 -64.03
CA GLU A 289 -36.09 -94.14 -63.76
C GLU A 289 -35.72 -93.81 -62.31
N LYS A 290 -36.21 -94.61 -61.35
CA LYS A 290 -35.80 -94.49 -59.94
C LYS A 290 -34.30 -94.66 -59.77
N ALA A 291 -33.70 -95.65 -60.42
CA ALA A 291 -32.26 -95.88 -60.38
C ALA A 291 -31.47 -94.68 -60.95
N ARG A 292 -31.95 -94.06 -62.03
CA ARG A 292 -31.38 -92.81 -62.58
C ARG A 292 -31.46 -91.64 -61.59
N ILE A 293 -32.61 -91.43 -60.96
CA ILE A 293 -32.78 -90.34 -59.98
C ILE A 293 -31.87 -90.56 -58.76
N ILE A 294 -31.79 -91.78 -58.23
CA ILE A 294 -30.88 -92.14 -57.14
C ILE A 294 -29.42 -91.85 -57.53
N ASN A 295 -29.02 -92.20 -58.74
CA ASN A 295 -27.67 -91.94 -59.22
C ASN A 295 -27.38 -90.43 -59.34
N ASN A 296 -28.35 -89.63 -59.80
CA ASN A 296 -28.23 -88.17 -59.87
C ASN A 296 -28.16 -87.54 -58.47
N ILE A 297 -28.91 -88.07 -57.48
CA ILE A 297 -28.80 -87.63 -56.08
C ILE A 297 -27.39 -87.91 -55.56
N LYS A 298 -26.85 -89.11 -55.81
CA LYS A 298 -25.50 -89.48 -55.39
C LYS A 298 -24.44 -88.54 -55.98
N GLN A 299 -24.51 -88.27 -57.28
CA GLN A 299 -23.61 -87.30 -57.94
C GLN A 299 -23.77 -85.87 -57.38
N THR A 300 -24.99 -85.45 -57.06
CA THR A 300 -25.25 -84.14 -56.46
C THR A 300 -24.70 -84.05 -55.02
N CYS A 301 -24.79 -85.14 -54.24
CA CYS A 301 -24.16 -85.28 -52.94
C CYS A 301 -22.62 -85.20 -53.02
N GLU A 302 -22.01 -85.90 -53.96
CA GLU A 302 -20.56 -85.85 -54.19
C GLU A 302 -20.10 -84.44 -54.60
N SER A 303 -20.88 -83.76 -55.45
CA SER A 303 -20.64 -82.37 -55.84
C SER A 303 -20.76 -81.40 -54.66
N LEU A 304 -21.78 -81.58 -53.80
CA LEU A 304 -21.93 -80.78 -52.58
C LEU A 304 -20.78 -81.01 -51.60
N ASP A 305 -20.37 -82.26 -51.36
CA ASP A 305 -19.23 -82.57 -50.49
C ASP A 305 -17.94 -81.93 -51.00
N LEU A 306 -17.72 -81.95 -52.32
CA LEU A 306 -16.59 -81.27 -52.95
C LEU A 306 -16.65 -79.75 -52.73
N GLN A 307 -17.82 -79.12 -52.87
CA GLN A 307 -17.99 -77.70 -52.58
C GLN A 307 -17.74 -77.38 -51.10
N ILE A 308 -18.27 -78.17 -50.17
CA ILE A 308 -18.04 -77.99 -48.73
C ILE A 308 -16.54 -78.11 -48.39
N ARG A 309 -15.84 -79.10 -48.95
CA ARG A 309 -14.38 -79.23 -48.77
C ARG A 309 -13.63 -78.04 -49.34
N THR A 310 -14.08 -77.50 -50.47
CA THR A 310 -13.49 -76.31 -51.09
C THR A 310 -13.70 -75.07 -50.23
N ILE A 311 -14.89 -74.91 -49.63
CA ILE A 311 -15.22 -73.83 -48.69
C ILE A 311 -14.34 -73.94 -47.43
N ASN A 312 -14.26 -75.11 -46.80
CA ASN A 312 -13.44 -75.31 -45.60
C ASN A 312 -11.95 -75.03 -45.87
N ARG A 313 -11.42 -75.44 -47.03
CA ARG A 313 -10.04 -75.11 -47.43
C ARG A 313 -9.79 -73.63 -47.69
N ARG A 314 -10.81 -72.85 -48.03
CA ARG A 314 -10.71 -71.38 -48.19
C ARG A 314 -10.83 -70.65 -46.84
N LEU A 315 -11.32 -71.32 -45.80
CA LEU A 315 -11.46 -70.78 -44.44
C LEU A 315 -10.24 -71.02 -43.55
N GLU A 316 -9.45 -72.07 -43.83
CA GLU A 316 -8.13 -72.34 -43.23
C GLU A 316 -7.03 -71.46 -43.83
#